data_AF-A0A5B7Y6S7-F1
#
_entry.id   AF-A0A5B7Y6S7-F1
#
_cell.length_a   1.000
_cell.length_b   1.000
_cell.length_c   1.000
_cell.angle_alpha   90.00
_cell.angle_beta   90.00
_cell.angle_gamma   90.00
#
_symmetry.space_group_name_H-M   'P 1'
#
loop_
_entity.id
_entity.type
_entity.pdbx_description
1 polymer ?
#
loop_
_entity_poly.entity_id
_entity_poly.type
_entity_poly.pdbx_seq_one_letter_code
_entity_poly.pdbx_strand_id
1 'polypeptide(L)' 'MHSEEVQRTWAESKDITVINMKDAHEEESLIKSGKGITEIEASRPVYLDCKNLINEKGVKSKTPRSGKKSRKRRNIGKC' A
#
# COMPACT_ATOMS: atom_id res chain seq x y z
N MET A 1 -3.76 12.26 -19.52
CA MET A 1 -2.82 11.23 -19.02
C MET A 1 -1.48 11.89 -18.64
N HIS A 2 -1.48 12.86 -17.72
CA HIS A 2 -0.27 13.65 -17.38
C HIS A 2 0.01 13.72 -15.86
N SER A 3 -0.75 12.99 -15.04
CA SER A 3 -0.68 13.12 -13.57
C SER A 3 0.53 12.40 -12.96
N GLU A 4 0.85 11.20 -13.44
CA GLU A 4 1.90 10.36 -12.84
C GLU A 4 3.30 10.88 -13.14
N GLU A 5 3.51 11.46 -14.32
CA GLU A 5 4.79 12.03 -14.74
C GLU A 5 5.14 13.26 -13.91
N VAL A 6 4.18 14.17 -13.70
CA VAL A 6 4.34 15.35 -12.82
C VAL A 6 4.66 14.94 -11.38
N GLN A 7 4.00 13.90 -10.85
CA GLN A 7 4.27 13.40 -9.50
C GLN A 7 5.65 12.77 -9.36
N ARG A 8 6.12 12.04 -10.38
CA ARG A 8 7.47 11.48 -10.41
C ARG A 8 8.54 12.57 -10.46
N THR A 9 8.41 13.52 -11.38
CA THR A 9 9.36 14.63 -11.50
C THR A 9 9.43 15.46 -10.23
N TRP A 10 8.29 15.71 -9.57
CA TRP A 10 8.28 16.38 -8.27
C TRP A 10 9.02 15.57 -7.21
N ALA A 11 8.78 14.26 -7.11
CA ALA A 11 9.45 13.40 -6.14
C ALA A 11 10.97 13.34 -6.37
N GLU A 12 11.40 13.21 -7.62
CA GLU A 12 12.81 13.24 -8.02
C GLU A 12 13.47 14.57 -7.62
N SER A 13 12.79 15.71 -7.83
CA SER A 13 13.30 17.04 -7.42
C SER A 13 13.45 17.23 -5.91
N LYS A 14 12.92 16.30 -5.12
CA LYS A 14 12.93 16.32 -3.64
C LYS A 14 13.74 15.17 -3.05
N ASP A 15 14.47 14.41 -3.88
CA ASP A 15 15.19 13.21 -3.47
C ASP A 15 14.28 12.15 -2.79
N ILE A 16 13.00 12.13 -3.17
CA ILE A 16 12.00 11.21 -2.63
C ILE A 16 12.01 9.93 -3.45
N THR A 17 12.19 8.79 -2.78
CA THR A 17 12.07 7.47 -3.42
C THR A 17 10.63 7.17 -3.80
N VAL A 18 10.37 7.02 -5.10
CA VAL A 18 9.05 6.62 -5.61
C VAL A 18 8.91 5.10 -5.57
N ILE A 19 7.87 4.62 -4.89
CA ILE A 19 7.47 3.20 -4.89
C ILE A 19 6.17 3.11 -5.68
N ASN A 20 6.22 2.51 -6.87
CA ASN A 20 5.02 2.25 -7.67
C ASN A 20 5.03 0.79 -8.12
N MET A 21 4.15 -0.02 -7.53
CA MET A 21 4.00 -1.43 -7.87
C MET A 21 2.67 -1.60 -8.60
N LYS A 22 2.73 -2.07 -9.85
CA LYS A 22 1.53 -2.28 -10.67
C LYS A 22 0.61 -3.28 -9.99
N ASP A 23 -0.68 -2.95 -9.94
CA ASP A 23 -1.74 -3.79 -9.37
C ASP A 23 -1.68 -4.10 -7.87
N ALA A 24 -0.94 -3.32 -7.09
CA ALA A 24 -0.91 -3.40 -5.63
C ALA A 24 -1.65 -2.23 -4.97
N HIS A 25 -2.12 -2.43 -3.73
CA HIS A 25 -2.47 -1.31 -2.85
C HIS A 25 -1.20 -0.61 -2.37
N GLU A 26 -1.34 0.62 -1.88
CA GLU A 26 -0.22 1.41 -1.37
C GLU A 26 0.50 0.67 -0.23
N GLU A 27 -0.23 0.09 0.73
CA GLU A 27 0.40 -0.63 1.84
C GLU A 27 1.16 -1.88 1.36
N GLU A 28 0.61 -2.59 0.38
CA GLU A 28 1.25 -3.77 -0.21
C GLU A 28 2.53 -3.39 -0.97
N SER A 29 2.50 -2.27 -1.70
CA SER A 29 3.65 -1.74 -2.42
C SER A 29 4.77 -1.36 -1.46
N LEU A 30 4.43 -0.70 -0.36
CA LEU A 30 5.37 -0.31 0.69
C LEU A 30 6.03 -1.54 1.33
N ILE A 31 5.24 -2.53 1.75
CA ILE A 31 5.77 -3.75 2.39
C ILE A 31 6.68 -4.55 1.45
N LYS A 32 6.28 -4.67 0.16
CA LYS A 32 7.04 -5.42 -0.84
C LYS A 32 8.25 -4.67 -1.40
N SER A 33 8.38 -3.37 -1.13
CA SER A 33 9.50 -2.55 -1.62
C SER A 33 10.87 -2.96 -1.07
N GLY A 34 10.91 -3.75 0.02
CA GLY A 34 12.16 -4.19 0.64
C GLY A 34 12.95 -3.07 1.34
N LYS A 35 12.34 -1.90 1.56
CA LYS A 35 12.98 -0.71 2.14
C LYS A 35 13.06 -0.72 3.68
N GLY A 36 12.83 -1.87 4.32
CA GLY A 36 12.92 -2.00 5.78
C GLY A 36 11.87 -1.19 6.56
N ILE A 37 10.66 -1.03 6.01
CA ILE A 37 9.59 -0.26 6.65
C ILE A 37 9.14 -0.95 7.94
N THR A 38 9.12 -0.20 9.04
CA THR A 38 8.80 -0.70 10.38
C THR A 38 7.42 -0.28 10.88
N GLU A 39 6.86 0.81 10.36
CA GLU A 39 5.53 1.32 10.71
C GLU A 39 4.82 1.90 9.47
N ILE A 40 3.52 1.60 9.34
CA ILE A 40 2.65 2.13 8.28
C ILE A 40 1.41 2.75 8.92
N GLU A 41 1.23 4.04 8.67
CA GLU A 41 0.04 4.80 9.03
C GLU A 41 -0.68 5.26 7.75
N ALA A 42 -1.88 4.75 7.56
CA ALA A 42 -2.76 5.13 6.47
C ALA A 42 -3.85 6.09 6.94
N SER A 43 -4.22 7.03 6.07
CA SER A 43 -5.30 7.99 6.30
C SER A 43 -6.70 7.36 6.30
N ARG A 44 -6.83 6.13 5.77
CA ARG A 44 -8.08 5.38 5.69
C ARG A 44 -7.92 4.02 6.35
N PRO A 45 -9.03 3.43 6.86
CA PRO A 45 -8.97 2.09 7.42
C PRO A 45 -8.42 1.06 6.42
N VAL A 46 -7.43 0.29 6.86
CA VAL A 46 -6.69 -0.66 6.01
C VAL A 46 -7.58 -1.86 5.66
N TYR A 47 -7.51 -2.34 4.42
CA TYR A 47 -8.21 -3.57 4.01
C TYR A 47 -7.69 -4.80 4.76
N LEU A 48 -8.55 -5.80 4.94
CA LEU A 48 -8.21 -7.03 5.66
C LEU A 48 -6.93 -7.68 5.10
N ASP A 49 -6.86 -7.84 3.78
CA ASP A 49 -5.73 -8.51 3.13
C ASP A 49 -4.41 -7.74 3.33
N CYS A 50 -4.44 -6.40 3.31
CA CYS A 50 -3.27 -5.56 3.59
C CYS A 50 -2.87 -5.61 5.08
N LYS A 51 -3.84 -5.59 6.01
CA LYS A 51 -3.54 -5.65 7.46
C LYS A 51 -2.91 -6.98 7.86
N ASN A 52 -3.36 -8.08 7.26
CA ASN A 52 -2.73 -9.38 7.46
C ASN A 52 -1.28 -9.36 6.98
N LEU A 53 -1.03 -8.84 5.78
CA LEU A 53 0.32 -8.73 5.23
C LEU A 53 1.25 -7.86 6.09
N ILE A 54 0.74 -6.74 6.62
CA ILE A 54 1.44 -5.87 7.58
C ILE A 54 1.88 -6.68 8.80
N ASN A 55 0.94 -7.42 9.41
CA ASN A 55 1.21 -8.21 10.60
C ASN A 55 2.17 -9.37 10.33
N GLU A 56 2.01 -10.09 9.21
CA GLU A 56 2.88 -11.20 8.79
C GLU A 56 4.33 -10.76 8.62
N LYS A 57 4.55 -9.53 8.15
CA LYS A 57 5.88 -8.96 7.96
C LYS A 57 6.42 -8.25 9.20
N GLY A 58 5.71 -8.29 10.33
CA GLY A 58 6.13 -7.67 11.58
C GLY A 58 6.12 -6.14 11.54
N VAL A 59 5.39 -5.54 10.59
CA VAL A 59 5.27 -4.09 10.45
C VAL A 59 4.19 -3.58 11.39
N LYS A 60 4.46 -2.49 12.11
CA LYS A 60 3.48 -1.87 13.01
C LYS A 60 2.47 -1.05 12.21
N SER A 61 1.21 -1.02 12.65
CA SER A 61 0.22 -0.13 12.05
C SER A 61 -0.84 0.26 13.07
N LYS A 62 -0.92 1.56 13.35
CA LYS A 62 -1.92 2.17 14.24
C LYS A 62 -3.28 2.37 13.57
N THR A 63 -3.33 2.33 12.25
CA THR A 63 -4.57 2.53 11.49
C THR A 63 -5.57 1.39 11.76
N PRO A 64 -6.84 1.71 12.05
CA PRO A 64 -7.86 0.70 12.29
C PRO A 64 -8.12 -0.14 11.03
N ARG A 65 -8.57 -1.38 11.24
CA ARG A 65 -8.95 -2.29 10.15
C ARG A 65 -10.34 -1.94 9.63
N SER A 66 -10.51 -1.95 8.31
CA SER A 66 -11.81 -1.68 7.66
C SER A 66 -12.86 -2.79 7.81
N GLY A 67 -12.46 -3.98 8.28
CA GLY A 67 -13.29 -5.19 8.34
C GLY A 67 -13.61 -5.81 6.96
N LYS A 68 -13.14 -5.19 5.88
CA LYS A 68 -13.52 -5.52 4.50
C LYS A 68 -12.32 -6.07 3.73
N LYS A 69 -12.51 -7.12 2.92
CA LYS A 69 -11.53 -7.51 1.89
C LYS A 69 -11.42 -6.44 0.81
N SER A 70 -10.25 -6.34 0.19
CA SER A 70 -10.00 -5.44 -0.95
C SER A 70 -11.01 -5.69 -2.06
N ARG A 71 -11.55 -4.62 -2.70
CA ARG A 71 -12.52 -4.77 -3.79
C ARG A 71 -12.00 -5.62 -4.95
N LYS A 72 -10.71 -5.49 -5.32
CA LYS A 72 -10.08 -6.31 -6.36
C LYS A 72 -10.13 -7.81 -6.04
N ARG A 73 -10.14 -8.18 -4.75
CA ARG A 73 -10.13 -9.58 -4.28
C ARG A 73 -11.47 -10.06 -3.73
N ARG A 74 -12.51 -9.21 -3.73
CA ARG A 74 -13.86 -9.57 -3.25
C ARG A 74 -14.60 -10.55 -4.16
N ASN A 75 -14.26 -10.57 -5.45
CA ASN A 75 -14.97 -11.37 -6.46
C ASN A 75 -14.14 -12.53 -7.01
N ILE A 76 -12.88 -12.70 -6.57
CA ILE A 76 -12.07 -13.87 -6.93
C ILE A 76 -12.57 -15.03 -6.05
N GLY A 77 -13.49 -15.83 -6.58
CA GLY A 77 -14.05 -17.01 -5.89
C GLY A 77 -15.57 -17.06 -5.76
N LYS A 78 -16.33 -16.16 -6.38
CA LYS A 78 -17.74 -16.45 -6.71
C LYS A 78 -17.77 -17.13 -8.08
N CYS A 79 -17.66 -18.46 -8.07
CA CYS A 79 -18.29 -19.29 -9.09
C CYS A 79 -19.78 -19.43 -8.73
#